data_AF-A0A254QK30-F1
#
_entry.id   AF-A0A254QK30-F1
#
_cell.length_a   1.000
_cell.length_b   1.000
_cell.length_c   1.000
_cell.angle_alpha   90.00
_cell.angle_beta   90.00
_cell.angle_gamma   90.00
#
_symmetry.space_group_name_H-M   'P 1'
#
loop_
_entity.id
_entity.type
_entity.pdbx_description
1 polymer ?
#
loop_
_entity_poly.entity_id
_entity_poly.type
_entity_poly.pdbx_seq_one_letter_code
_entity_poly.pdbx_strand_id
1 'polypeptide(L)'
;MIAYLAGISMLKAEAISITMSGHGPQCRLLVARPTISWQVWPEGDNLVSAATLSIDGKKQKASYNKVARSLTFTPSEPFSPGEHQVQAQIVVNGWAKFDKKWSFTVLQDAYEEVPEPSRDSILVINAFNSIRRQANLEPVVVDPRLCLAAVAHAAYIDKNPGDGHLQNESKPGFVGRTPAERMGRMGYCGGSWEVLVPSVGDIDVAVKRLFDAPYHRASMLNSGPIRVGGGYVGGTVVIDGEMAMDQQTVVSPAEGQQDVQPFWKDVEVPDPYRLHTVDSKMVGYPIMFVRQGVKNLFIRSFTLTDSSGRKVEAYENFPGYDDHLRAEAFIMPKRPLGYDQTYRVTVEASDSTGKECGKTWSFTTASFGQHLARTGASQQDALGTLLAHPAMQLHRQ
;
A
#
# COMPACT_ATOMS: atom_id res chain seq x y z
N MET A 1 -68.74 -25.63 -11.01
CA MET A 1 -67.57 -26.53 -11.19
C MET A 1 -66.38 -25.63 -11.42
N ILE A 2 -65.39 -25.73 -10.53
CA ILE A 2 -64.21 -24.86 -10.43
C ILE A 2 -63.23 -25.19 -11.57
N ALA A 3 -62.68 -24.18 -12.24
CA ALA A 3 -61.41 -24.29 -12.95
C ALA A 3 -60.68 -22.94 -12.94
N TYR A 4 -59.67 -22.87 -12.08
CA TYR A 4 -58.54 -21.95 -12.09
C TYR A 4 -57.78 -22.03 -13.42
N LEU A 5 -57.15 -20.92 -13.84
CA LEU A 5 -55.81 -20.83 -14.46
C LEU A 5 -55.52 -19.34 -14.70
N ALA A 6 -54.92 -18.69 -13.69
CA ALA A 6 -53.48 -18.44 -13.60
C ALA A 6 -53.08 -17.15 -14.34
N GLY A 7 -53.12 -16.04 -13.59
CA GLY A 7 -52.46 -14.81 -13.99
C GLY A 7 -50.96 -15.04 -14.05
N ILE A 8 -50.39 -14.88 -15.24
CA ILE A 8 -48.94 -14.79 -15.43
C ILE A 8 -48.52 -13.44 -14.86
N SER A 9 -48.12 -13.44 -13.59
CA SER A 9 -47.27 -12.38 -13.06
C SER A 9 -45.95 -12.44 -13.83
N MET A 10 -45.78 -11.52 -14.80
CA MET A 10 -44.44 -11.19 -15.29
C MET A 10 -43.68 -10.57 -14.12
N LEU A 11 -42.95 -11.42 -13.39
CA LEU A 11 -41.84 -10.99 -12.55
C LEU A 11 -40.93 -10.14 -13.44
N LYS A 12 -40.88 -8.83 -13.20
CA LYS A 12 -39.78 -8.01 -13.68
C LYS A 12 -38.52 -8.65 -13.11
N ALA A 13 -37.70 -9.26 -13.96
CA ALA A 13 -36.36 -9.66 -13.56
C ALA A 13 -35.65 -8.38 -13.12
N GLU A 14 -35.42 -8.24 -11.82
CA GLU A 14 -34.57 -7.17 -11.31
C GLU A 14 -33.20 -7.30 -12.00
N ALA A 15 -32.70 -6.19 -12.54
CA ALA A 15 -31.41 -6.19 -13.20
C ALA A 15 -30.34 -6.60 -12.18
N ILE A 16 -29.57 -7.64 -12.48
CA ILE A 16 -28.42 -8.03 -11.65
C ILE A 16 -27.34 -6.98 -11.83
N SER A 17 -27.04 -6.27 -10.75
CA SER A 17 -25.88 -5.39 -10.67
C SER A 17 -24.64 -6.22 -10.33
N ILE A 18 -23.58 -6.03 -11.11
CA ILE A 18 -22.30 -6.71 -10.94
C ILE A 18 -21.17 -5.71 -11.08
N THR A 19 -20.21 -5.76 -10.16
CA THR A 19 -18.97 -5.00 -10.31
C THR A 19 -17.88 -5.90 -10.88
N MET A 20 -17.16 -5.36 -11.86
CA MET A 20 -16.08 -6.04 -12.58
C MET A 20 -14.88 -5.08 -12.62
N SER A 21 -13.90 -5.25 -11.73
CA SER A 21 -12.81 -4.27 -11.58
C SER A 21 -11.54 -4.62 -12.35
N GLY A 22 -11.10 -5.88 -12.31
CA GLY A 22 -9.77 -6.27 -12.76
C GLY A 22 -9.73 -7.66 -13.39
N HIS A 23 -8.86 -7.84 -14.38
CA HIS A 23 -8.54 -9.15 -14.95
C HIS A 23 -7.09 -9.15 -15.39
N GLY A 24 -6.46 -10.31 -15.46
CA GLY A 24 -5.09 -10.40 -15.94
C GLY A 24 -4.54 -11.81 -15.93
N PRO A 25 -3.30 -11.98 -16.38
CA PRO A 25 -2.42 -10.94 -16.96
C PRO A 25 -2.92 -10.42 -18.32
N GLN A 26 -2.52 -9.20 -18.70
CA GLN A 26 -2.86 -8.54 -19.98
C GLN A 26 -1.61 -8.01 -20.71
N CYS A 27 -0.45 -8.56 -20.41
CA CYS A 27 0.84 -8.02 -20.85
C CYS A 27 1.78 -9.12 -21.33
N ARG A 28 2.99 -8.71 -21.73
CA ARG A 28 4.08 -9.60 -22.14
C ARG A 28 4.85 -10.05 -20.91
N LEU A 29 4.60 -11.26 -20.43
CA LEU A 29 5.09 -11.80 -19.17
C LEU A 29 6.53 -12.28 -19.25
N LEU A 30 7.24 -12.03 -18.15
CA LEU A 30 8.55 -12.59 -17.85
C LEU A 30 8.43 -13.89 -17.04
N VAL A 31 7.21 -14.39 -16.81
CA VAL A 31 6.94 -15.64 -16.09
C VAL A 31 5.97 -16.50 -16.92
N ALA A 32 6.25 -17.80 -17.01
CA ALA A 32 5.46 -18.75 -17.80
C ALA A 32 4.32 -19.39 -17.00
N ARG A 33 4.28 -19.21 -15.67
CA ARG A 33 3.22 -19.73 -14.78
C ARG A 33 2.45 -18.62 -14.04
N PRO A 34 1.85 -17.64 -14.75
CA PRO A 34 1.07 -16.60 -14.10
C PRO A 34 -0.20 -17.16 -13.48
N THR A 35 -0.68 -16.53 -12.40
CA THR A 35 -2.07 -16.70 -11.97
C THR A 35 -2.98 -15.88 -12.88
N ILE A 36 -3.81 -16.58 -13.65
CA ILE A 36 -4.90 -15.99 -14.43
C ILE A 36 -6.01 -15.62 -13.45
N SER A 37 -6.49 -14.37 -13.50
CA SER A 37 -7.49 -13.86 -12.57
C SER A 37 -8.51 -12.97 -13.25
N TRP A 38 -9.75 -13.06 -12.82
CA TRP A 38 -10.82 -12.13 -13.13
C TRP A 38 -11.60 -11.81 -11.86
N GLN A 39 -11.46 -10.57 -11.39
CA GLN A 39 -12.17 -10.03 -10.24
C GLN A 39 -13.58 -9.65 -10.65
N VAL A 40 -14.54 -10.28 -9.98
CA VAL A 40 -15.95 -10.12 -10.28
C VAL A 40 -16.74 -10.39 -9.01
N TRP A 41 -17.70 -9.51 -8.67
CA TRP A 41 -18.61 -9.75 -7.56
C TRP A 41 -19.98 -9.19 -7.86
N PRO A 42 -21.02 -10.04 -7.79
CA PRO A 42 -22.39 -9.58 -7.82
C PRO A 42 -22.70 -8.70 -6.58
N GLU A 43 -23.55 -7.69 -6.75
CA GLU A 43 -23.98 -6.82 -5.65
C GLU A 43 -25.16 -7.45 -4.89
N GLY A 44 -25.34 -7.06 -3.62
CA GLY A 44 -26.41 -7.58 -2.77
C GLY A 44 -26.30 -9.09 -2.51
N ASP A 45 -27.45 -9.77 -2.52
CA ASP A 45 -27.54 -11.22 -2.24
C ASP A 45 -27.26 -12.11 -3.47
N ASN A 46 -26.79 -11.52 -4.58
CA ASN A 46 -26.52 -12.24 -5.81
C ASN A 46 -25.31 -13.19 -5.66
N LEU A 47 -25.41 -14.39 -6.22
CA LEU A 47 -24.40 -15.45 -6.08
C LEU A 47 -23.89 -15.95 -7.42
N VAL A 48 -22.56 -16.06 -7.56
CA VAL A 48 -21.95 -16.81 -8.66
C VAL A 48 -22.25 -18.29 -8.47
N SER A 49 -23.08 -18.86 -9.35
CA SER A 49 -23.52 -20.25 -9.33
C SER A 49 -22.70 -21.16 -10.23
N ALA A 50 -22.06 -20.61 -11.26
CA ALA A 50 -21.11 -21.34 -12.09
C ALA A 50 -20.01 -20.40 -12.61
N ALA A 51 -18.83 -20.98 -12.88
CA ALA A 51 -17.72 -20.27 -13.50
C ALA A 51 -16.97 -21.22 -14.44
N THR A 52 -16.52 -20.70 -15.58
CA THR A 52 -15.67 -21.41 -16.53
C THR A 52 -14.53 -20.52 -16.98
N LEU A 53 -13.38 -21.13 -17.24
CA LEU A 53 -12.21 -20.49 -17.81
C LEU A 53 -11.67 -21.43 -18.89
N SER A 54 -11.36 -20.90 -20.07
CA SER A 54 -10.58 -21.58 -21.09
C SER A 54 -9.39 -20.73 -21.49
N ILE A 55 -8.30 -21.40 -21.84
CA ILE A 55 -7.07 -20.80 -22.36
C ILE A 55 -6.75 -21.53 -23.66
N ASP A 56 -6.61 -20.78 -24.75
CA ASP A 56 -6.41 -21.30 -26.11
C ASP A 56 -7.48 -22.35 -26.50
N GLY A 57 -8.72 -22.08 -26.11
CA GLY A 57 -9.87 -22.96 -26.33
C GLY A 57 -9.93 -24.19 -25.41
N LYS A 58 -8.90 -24.45 -24.59
CA LYS A 58 -8.88 -25.57 -23.63
C LYS A 58 -9.44 -25.15 -22.28
N LYS A 59 -10.47 -25.85 -21.81
CA LYS A 59 -11.09 -25.60 -20.50
C LYS A 59 -10.10 -25.89 -19.37
N GLN A 60 -10.01 -24.97 -18.42
CA GLN A 60 -9.14 -25.06 -17.25
C GLN A 60 -9.96 -25.32 -15.98
N LYS A 61 -9.31 -25.93 -14.98
CA LYS A 61 -9.90 -26.17 -13.65
C LYS A 61 -9.82 -24.91 -12.79
N ALA A 62 -10.54 -23.87 -13.22
CA ALA A 62 -10.65 -22.62 -12.47
C ALA A 62 -11.73 -22.71 -11.37
N SER A 63 -11.55 -21.96 -10.28
CA SER A 63 -12.53 -21.85 -9.20
C SER A 63 -12.83 -20.40 -8.89
N TYR A 64 -14.10 -20.08 -8.68
CA TYR A 64 -14.51 -18.77 -8.16
C TYR A 64 -14.42 -18.77 -6.63
N ASN A 65 -13.63 -17.86 -6.07
CA ASN A 65 -13.52 -17.65 -4.64
C ASN A 65 -14.39 -16.45 -4.22
N LYS A 66 -15.42 -16.72 -3.40
CA LYS A 66 -16.37 -15.70 -2.93
C LYS A 66 -15.71 -14.63 -2.06
N VAL A 67 -14.74 -15.00 -1.23
CA VAL A 67 -14.04 -14.07 -0.32
C VAL A 67 -13.08 -13.20 -1.13
N ALA A 68 -12.28 -13.81 -2.00
CA ALA A 68 -11.36 -13.09 -2.87
C ALA A 68 -12.04 -12.43 -4.08
N ARG A 69 -13.36 -12.58 -4.22
CA ARG A 69 -14.20 -12.01 -5.30
C ARG A 69 -13.59 -12.18 -6.68
N SER A 70 -13.07 -13.36 -6.96
CA SER A 70 -12.30 -13.61 -8.17
C SER A 70 -12.39 -15.06 -8.65
N LEU A 71 -12.47 -15.20 -9.98
CA LEU A 71 -12.21 -16.45 -10.69
C LEU A 71 -10.71 -16.53 -10.95
N THR A 72 -10.06 -17.60 -10.48
CA THR A 72 -8.61 -17.76 -10.63
C THR A 72 -8.21 -19.13 -11.16
N PHE A 73 -7.06 -19.17 -11.82
CA PHE A 73 -6.38 -20.37 -12.27
C PHE A 73 -4.86 -20.13 -12.32
N THR A 74 -4.09 -21.03 -11.72
CA THR A 74 -2.63 -21.07 -11.86
C THR A 74 -2.27 -22.37 -12.56
N PRO A 75 -1.50 -22.34 -13.66
CA PRO A 75 -1.17 -23.55 -14.40
C PRO A 75 -0.16 -24.41 -13.62
N SER A 76 -0.32 -25.73 -13.68
CA SER A 76 0.63 -26.67 -13.09
C SER A 76 1.94 -26.76 -13.87
N GLU A 77 1.88 -26.50 -15.17
CA GLU A 77 3.02 -26.50 -16.11
C GLU A 77 3.21 -25.10 -16.72
N PRO A 78 4.43 -24.72 -17.13
CA PRO A 78 4.65 -23.46 -17.82
C PRO A 78 3.90 -23.39 -19.16
N PHE A 79 3.36 -22.22 -19.46
CA PHE A 79 2.89 -21.90 -20.81
C PHE A 79 4.07 -21.79 -21.78
N SER A 80 3.89 -22.26 -23.01
CA SER A 80 4.87 -22.07 -24.08
C SER A 80 5.03 -20.58 -24.41
N PRO A 81 6.20 -20.12 -24.88
CA PRO A 81 6.32 -18.77 -25.43
C PRO A 81 5.30 -18.50 -26.54
N GLY A 82 4.73 -17.29 -26.53
CA GLY A 82 3.72 -16.88 -27.50
C GLY A 82 2.49 -16.21 -26.87
N GLU A 83 1.52 -15.85 -27.72
CA GLU A 83 0.26 -15.29 -27.28
C GLU A 83 -0.72 -16.37 -26.83
N HIS A 84 -1.39 -16.13 -25.70
CA HIS A 84 -2.42 -16.99 -25.14
C HIS A 84 -3.73 -16.23 -24.98
N GLN A 85 -4.83 -16.84 -25.42
CA GLN A 85 -6.17 -16.27 -25.39
C GLN A 85 -6.97 -16.84 -24.21
N VAL A 86 -7.43 -15.96 -23.32
CA VAL A 86 -8.27 -16.34 -22.18
C VAL A 86 -9.74 -16.02 -22.47
N GLN A 87 -10.62 -16.96 -22.15
CA GLN A 87 -12.07 -16.75 -22.14
C GLN A 87 -12.61 -17.20 -20.79
N ALA A 88 -13.20 -16.27 -20.05
CA ALA A 88 -13.83 -16.52 -18.77
C ALA A 88 -15.34 -16.25 -18.86
N GLN A 89 -16.13 -17.05 -18.16
CA GLN A 89 -17.56 -16.83 -17.99
C GLN A 89 -17.94 -17.11 -16.55
N ILE A 90 -18.83 -16.30 -16.01
CA ILE A 90 -19.56 -16.59 -14.78
C ILE A 90 -21.06 -16.60 -15.04
N VAL A 91 -21.77 -17.37 -14.23
CA VAL A 91 -23.24 -17.37 -14.16
C VAL A 91 -23.65 -16.91 -12.77
N VAL A 92 -24.53 -15.91 -12.70
CA VAL A 92 -25.07 -15.36 -11.46
C VAL A 92 -26.53 -15.80 -11.31
N ASN A 93 -26.89 -16.26 -10.12
CA ASN A 93 -28.22 -16.77 -9.75
C ASN A 93 -28.76 -17.86 -10.70
N GLY A 94 -27.88 -18.58 -11.40
CA GLY A 94 -28.25 -19.66 -12.31
C GLY A 94 -28.67 -19.23 -13.72
N TRP A 95 -28.81 -17.94 -14.00
CA TRP A 95 -29.35 -17.48 -15.30
C TRP A 95 -28.57 -16.34 -15.96
N ALA A 96 -28.05 -15.38 -15.20
CA ALA A 96 -27.35 -14.22 -15.80
C ALA A 96 -25.91 -14.58 -16.13
N LYS A 97 -25.55 -14.50 -17.41
CA LYS A 97 -24.21 -14.83 -17.90
C LYS A 97 -23.41 -13.57 -18.13
N PHE A 98 -22.17 -13.59 -17.67
CA PHE A 98 -21.19 -12.54 -17.95
C PHE A 98 -19.93 -13.18 -18.50
N ASP A 99 -19.40 -12.62 -19.59
CA ASP A 99 -18.23 -13.12 -20.29
C ASP A 99 -17.10 -12.08 -20.25
N LYS A 100 -15.86 -12.58 -20.26
CA LYS A 100 -14.66 -11.77 -20.41
C LYS A 100 -13.65 -12.48 -21.29
N LYS A 101 -13.06 -11.76 -22.22
CA LYS A 101 -11.98 -12.23 -23.08
C LYS A 101 -10.80 -11.27 -22.99
N TRP A 102 -9.60 -11.83 -22.97
CA TRP A 102 -8.35 -11.07 -23.01
C TRP A 102 -7.21 -11.98 -23.47
N SER A 103 -6.04 -11.41 -23.73
CA SER A 103 -4.84 -12.17 -24.04
C SER A 103 -3.64 -11.69 -23.22
N PHE A 104 -2.63 -12.54 -23.14
CA PHE A 104 -1.31 -12.23 -22.64
C PHE A 104 -0.26 -12.89 -23.53
N THR A 105 1.00 -12.47 -23.42
CA THR A 105 2.10 -13.10 -24.17
C THR A 105 3.14 -13.62 -23.19
N VAL A 106 3.57 -14.86 -23.33
CA VAL A 106 4.73 -15.38 -22.61
C VAL A 106 5.97 -15.12 -23.47
N LEU A 107 6.97 -14.45 -22.88
CA LEU A 107 8.22 -14.16 -23.58
C LEU A 107 9.09 -15.43 -23.73
N GLN A 108 9.96 -15.43 -24.74
CA GLN A 108 10.83 -16.56 -25.07
C GLN A 108 11.77 -16.95 -23.91
N ASP A 109 12.16 -15.95 -23.12
CA ASP A 109 13.06 -16.01 -21.98
C ASP A 109 12.32 -15.86 -20.65
N ALA A 110 11.00 -16.07 -20.63
CA ALA A 110 10.22 -16.05 -19.40
C ALA A 110 10.69 -17.15 -18.45
N TYR A 111 10.76 -16.83 -17.15
CA TYR A 111 11.04 -17.81 -16.11
C TYR A 111 9.95 -18.87 -16.09
N GLU A 112 10.34 -20.15 -16.17
CA GLU A 112 9.40 -21.28 -16.03
C GLU A 112 8.71 -21.25 -14.66
N GLU A 113 9.46 -20.88 -13.62
CA GLU A 113 8.97 -20.66 -12.26
C GLU A 113 9.50 -19.34 -11.71
N VAL A 114 8.71 -18.66 -10.89
CA VAL A 114 9.15 -17.43 -10.22
C VAL A 114 10.31 -17.79 -9.29
N PRO A 115 11.50 -17.18 -9.43
CA PRO A 115 12.63 -17.47 -8.55
C PRO A 115 12.28 -17.19 -7.10
N GLU A 116 12.86 -17.99 -6.18
CA GLU A 116 12.76 -17.73 -4.76
C GLU A 116 13.35 -16.35 -4.41
N PRO A 117 12.77 -15.64 -3.42
CA PRO A 117 13.29 -14.35 -2.98
C PRO A 117 14.76 -14.43 -2.55
N SER A 118 15.54 -13.45 -2.97
CA SER A 118 16.95 -13.34 -2.56
C SER A 118 17.08 -13.08 -1.05
N ARG A 119 18.28 -13.31 -0.49
CA ARG A 119 18.58 -12.95 0.91
C ARG A 119 18.27 -11.48 1.19
N ASP A 120 18.64 -10.58 0.29
CA ASP A 120 18.44 -9.14 0.51
C ASP A 120 16.96 -8.76 0.41
N SER A 121 16.19 -9.42 -0.46
CA SER A 121 14.73 -9.29 -0.49
C SER A 121 14.10 -9.64 0.87
N ILE A 122 14.55 -10.75 1.47
CA ILE A 122 14.09 -11.18 2.81
C ILE A 122 14.52 -10.18 3.89
N LEU A 123 15.73 -9.61 3.81
CA LEU A 123 16.18 -8.58 4.76
C LEU A 123 15.33 -7.31 4.69
N VAL A 124 15.01 -6.82 3.48
CA VAL A 124 14.10 -5.67 3.29
C VAL A 124 12.73 -5.94 3.92
N ILE A 125 12.16 -7.13 3.67
CA ILE A 125 10.86 -7.51 4.23
C ILE A 125 10.93 -7.65 5.76
N ASN A 126 12.02 -8.17 6.31
CA ASN A 126 12.21 -8.27 7.76
C ASN A 126 12.29 -6.89 8.43
N ALA A 127 13.02 -5.96 7.84
CA ALA A 127 13.07 -4.56 8.29
C ALA A 127 11.67 -3.93 8.26
N PHE A 128 10.92 -4.14 7.18
CA PHE A 128 9.54 -3.64 7.08
C PHE A 128 8.62 -4.27 8.13
N ASN A 129 8.70 -5.59 8.34
CA ASN A 129 7.93 -6.28 9.38
C ASN A 129 8.29 -5.82 10.80
N SER A 130 9.53 -5.36 11.03
CA SER A 130 9.92 -4.75 12.31
C SER A 130 9.14 -3.47 12.59
N ILE A 131 8.99 -2.63 11.56
CA ILE A 131 8.20 -1.39 11.64
C ILE A 131 6.71 -1.72 11.81
N ARG A 132 6.18 -2.69 11.07
CA ARG A 132 4.77 -3.11 11.18
C ARG A 132 4.42 -3.56 12.59
N ARG A 133 5.29 -4.32 13.25
CA ARG A 133 5.10 -4.71 14.66
C ARG A 133 5.03 -3.51 15.60
N GLN A 134 5.86 -2.48 15.40
CA GLN A 134 5.81 -1.24 16.18
C GLN A 134 4.50 -0.45 15.93
N ALA A 135 3.91 -0.62 14.75
CA ALA A 135 2.63 -0.04 14.38
C ALA A 135 1.42 -0.92 14.73
N ASN A 136 1.59 -2.01 15.49
CA ASN A 136 0.55 -3.00 15.81
C ASN A 136 -0.12 -3.63 14.58
N LEU A 137 0.63 -3.79 13.48
CA LEU A 137 0.18 -4.44 12.26
C LEU A 137 0.71 -5.86 12.14
N GLU A 138 -0.09 -6.75 11.55
CA GLU A 138 0.32 -8.11 11.23
C GLU A 138 1.50 -8.10 10.23
N PRO A 139 2.45 -9.04 10.34
CA PRO A 139 3.49 -9.21 9.33
C PRO A 139 2.90 -9.42 7.93
N VAL A 140 3.63 -8.95 6.92
CA VAL A 140 3.27 -9.18 5.51
C VAL A 140 3.55 -10.62 5.11
N VAL A 141 2.88 -11.07 4.06
CA VAL A 141 3.18 -12.34 3.38
C VAL A 141 4.15 -12.06 2.24
N VAL A 142 5.26 -12.79 2.19
CA VAL A 142 6.22 -12.65 1.09
C VAL A 142 5.60 -13.14 -0.22
N ASP A 143 5.66 -12.33 -1.28
CA ASP A 143 5.31 -12.74 -2.63
C ASP A 143 6.56 -12.70 -3.53
N PRO A 144 7.04 -13.87 -4.03
CA PRO A 144 8.22 -13.93 -4.90
C PRO A 144 8.11 -13.08 -6.17
N ARG A 145 6.89 -12.89 -6.70
CA ARG A 145 6.68 -12.06 -7.92
C ARG A 145 6.93 -10.60 -7.63
N LEU A 146 6.49 -10.13 -6.46
CA LEU A 146 6.73 -8.77 -6.00
C LEU A 146 8.21 -8.57 -5.66
N CYS A 147 8.88 -9.57 -5.08
CA CYS A 147 10.33 -9.52 -4.85
C CYS A 147 11.09 -9.38 -6.18
N LEU A 148 10.71 -10.18 -7.19
CA LEU A 148 11.30 -10.13 -8.51
C LEU A 148 11.10 -8.76 -9.19
N ALA A 149 9.90 -8.19 -9.08
CA ALA A 149 9.60 -6.85 -9.59
C ALA A 149 10.44 -5.77 -8.88
N ALA A 150 10.48 -5.79 -7.55
CA ALA A 150 11.23 -4.84 -6.75
C ALA A 150 12.74 -4.90 -7.01
N VAL A 151 13.32 -6.11 -7.10
CA VAL A 151 14.73 -6.31 -7.46
C VAL A 151 15.03 -5.78 -8.86
N ALA A 152 14.17 -6.07 -9.84
CA ALA A 152 14.34 -5.57 -11.20
C ALA A 152 14.25 -4.03 -11.26
N HIS A 153 13.37 -3.41 -10.46
CA HIS A 153 13.27 -1.96 -10.38
C HIS A 153 14.50 -1.35 -9.67
N ALA A 154 14.95 -1.91 -8.56
CA ALA A 154 16.17 -1.47 -7.88
C ALA A 154 17.39 -1.54 -8.81
N ALA A 155 17.53 -2.61 -9.60
CA ALA A 155 18.58 -2.76 -10.60
C ALA A 155 18.46 -1.76 -11.76
N TYR A 156 17.24 -1.36 -12.14
CA TYR A 156 17.03 -0.29 -13.10
C TYR A 156 17.50 1.06 -12.55
N ILE A 157 17.17 1.38 -11.29
CA ILE A 157 17.56 2.65 -10.66
C ILE A 157 19.09 2.73 -10.50
N ASP A 158 19.74 1.63 -10.11
CA ASP A 158 21.21 1.54 -10.02
C ASP A 158 21.90 1.86 -11.36
N LYS A 159 21.32 1.39 -12.48
CA LYS A 159 21.84 1.68 -13.84
C LYS A 159 21.48 3.07 -14.34
N ASN A 160 20.49 3.73 -13.73
CA ASN A 160 19.89 4.97 -14.22
C ASN A 160 19.72 5.98 -13.06
N PRO A 161 20.83 6.45 -12.45
CA PRO A 161 20.76 7.32 -11.28
C PRO A 161 19.99 8.61 -11.59
N GLY A 162 19.10 9.00 -10.67
CA GLY A 162 18.21 10.15 -10.81
C GLY A 162 16.80 9.80 -11.30
N ASP A 163 16.57 8.59 -11.81
CA ASP A 163 15.22 8.08 -12.04
C ASP A 163 14.55 7.69 -10.71
N GLY A 164 13.22 7.55 -10.73
CA GLY A 164 12.40 7.14 -9.59
C GLY A 164 11.33 6.13 -10.01
N HIS A 165 10.10 6.28 -9.52
CA HIS A 165 9.01 5.31 -9.71
C HIS A 165 8.72 4.93 -11.18
N LEU A 166 8.99 5.85 -12.12
CA LEU A 166 8.75 5.64 -13.54
C LEU A 166 10.04 5.22 -14.26
N GLN A 167 9.95 4.12 -15.02
CA GLN A 167 11.02 3.71 -15.94
C GLN A 167 10.84 4.33 -17.32
N ASN A 168 11.96 4.57 -18.00
CA ASN A 168 12.02 5.02 -19.37
C ASN A 168 12.35 3.83 -20.29
N GLU A 169 11.52 3.59 -21.30
CA GLU A 169 11.66 2.46 -22.24
C GLU A 169 12.96 2.47 -23.04
N SER A 170 13.55 3.64 -23.24
CA SER A 170 14.83 3.78 -23.95
C SER A 170 16.06 3.44 -23.10
N LYS A 171 15.90 3.26 -21.78
CA LYS A 171 17.01 3.05 -20.85
C LYS A 171 17.25 1.57 -20.55
N PRO A 172 18.51 1.18 -20.29
CA PRO A 172 18.85 -0.21 -20.00
C PRO A 172 18.15 -0.71 -18.73
N GLY A 173 17.71 -1.97 -18.77
CA GLY A 173 17.01 -2.62 -17.65
C GLY A 173 15.52 -2.28 -17.56
N PHE A 174 14.94 -1.63 -18.57
CA PHE A 174 13.50 -1.38 -18.64
C PHE A 174 12.70 -2.69 -18.59
N VAL A 175 11.68 -2.73 -17.74
CA VAL A 175 10.73 -3.82 -17.58
C VAL A 175 9.30 -3.34 -17.84
N GLY A 176 8.96 -2.16 -17.32
CA GLY A 176 7.65 -1.53 -17.41
C GLY A 176 7.69 -0.13 -16.84
N ARG A 177 6.93 0.80 -17.44
CA ARG A 177 6.98 2.22 -17.11
C ARG A 177 6.49 2.46 -15.69
N THR A 178 5.36 1.88 -15.30
CA THR A 178 4.73 2.08 -13.98
C THR A 178 4.99 0.90 -13.04
N PRO A 179 4.86 1.07 -11.71
CA PRO A 179 4.98 -0.05 -10.76
C PRO A 179 4.02 -1.19 -11.10
N ALA A 180 2.76 -0.87 -11.38
CA ALA A 180 1.74 -1.86 -11.75
C ALA A 180 2.10 -2.62 -13.03
N GLU A 181 2.69 -1.96 -14.03
CA GLU A 181 3.19 -2.64 -15.22
C GLU A 181 4.31 -3.62 -14.88
N ARG A 182 5.30 -3.21 -14.08
CA ARG A 182 6.43 -4.06 -13.68
C ARG A 182 5.98 -5.30 -12.91
N MET A 183 5.13 -5.12 -11.90
CA MET A 183 4.53 -6.23 -11.15
C MET A 183 3.68 -7.13 -12.07
N GLY A 184 2.93 -6.53 -13.01
CA GLY A 184 2.15 -7.24 -14.01
C GLY A 184 3.01 -8.15 -14.90
N ARG A 185 4.20 -7.68 -15.32
CA ARG A 185 5.18 -8.48 -16.08
C ARG A 185 5.65 -9.72 -15.32
N MET A 186 5.65 -9.69 -13.99
CA MET A 186 5.96 -10.82 -13.11
C MET A 186 4.73 -11.67 -12.76
N GLY A 187 3.60 -11.46 -13.45
CA GLY A 187 2.38 -12.24 -13.24
C GLY A 187 1.59 -11.88 -11.99
N TYR A 188 1.85 -10.73 -11.37
CA TYR A 188 1.01 -10.19 -10.30
C TYR A 188 -0.19 -9.44 -10.89
N CYS A 189 -1.39 -9.71 -10.37
CA CYS A 189 -2.62 -9.04 -10.78
C CYS A 189 -3.36 -8.56 -9.53
N GLY A 190 -3.49 -7.25 -9.34
CA GLY A 190 -4.16 -6.65 -8.19
C GLY A 190 -3.87 -5.16 -8.06
N GLY A 191 -4.59 -4.50 -7.16
CA GLY A 191 -4.22 -3.14 -6.72
C GLY A 191 -2.89 -3.22 -5.98
N SER A 192 -1.97 -2.32 -6.31
CA SER A 192 -0.61 -2.34 -5.76
C SER A 192 -0.09 -0.93 -5.50
N TRP A 193 0.94 -0.87 -4.66
CA TRP A 193 1.68 0.33 -4.31
C TRP A 193 3.18 0.02 -4.36
N GLU A 194 3.99 1.07 -4.49
CA GLU A 194 5.44 0.99 -4.45
C GLU A 194 5.98 2.14 -3.61
N VAL A 195 7.01 1.85 -2.81
CA VAL A 195 7.85 2.86 -2.18
C VAL A 195 9.31 2.53 -2.49
N LEU A 196 10.13 3.56 -2.73
CA LEU A 196 11.54 3.36 -3.04
C LEU A 196 12.41 4.47 -2.48
N VAL A 197 13.63 4.11 -2.09
CA VAL A 197 14.66 5.08 -1.72
C VAL A 197 15.99 4.68 -2.37
N PRO A 198 16.56 5.53 -3.24
CA PRO A 198 17.86 5.26 -3.84
C PRO A 198 19.00 5.64 -2.89
N SER A 199 20.17 5.05 -3.12
CA SER A 199 21.45 5.49 -2.52
C SER A 199 21.50 5.50 -0.99
N VAL A 200 20.81 4.56 -0.34
CA VAL A 200 20.94 4.29 1.10
C VAL A 200 21.57 2.90 1.26
N GLY A 201 22.87 2.88 1.59
CA GLY A 201 23.66 1.65 1.64
C GLY A 201 23.22 0.64 2.70
N ASP A 202 22.43 1.04 3.70
CA ASP A 202 21.93 0.15 4.76
C ASP A 202 20.41 -0.06 4.64
N ILE A 203 19.99 -1.33 4.64
CA ILE A 203 18.59 -1.74 4.44
C ILE A 203 17.68 -1.22 5.57
N ASP A 204 18.09 -1.37 6.83
CA ASP A 204 17.27 -0.96 7.97
C ASP A 204 17.09 0.57 7.98
N VAL A 205 18.17 1.31 7.70
CA VAL A 205 18.12 2.77 7.55
C VAL A 205 17.23 3.18 6.38
N ALA A 206 17.32 2.50 5.24
CA ALA A 206 16.52 2.78 4.05
C ALA A 206 15.02 2.57 4.31
N VAL A 207 14.65 1.42 4.87
CA VAL A 207 13.25 1.09 5.18
C VAL A 207 12.70 2.02 6.26
N LYS A 208 13.50 2.38 7.27
CA LYS A 208 13.10 3.39 8.26
C LYS A 208 12.92 4.77 7.63
N ARG A 209 13.81 5.20 6.72
CA ARG A 209 13.69 6.50 6.04
C ARG A 209 12.42 6.59 5.20
N LEU A 210 12.05 5.50 4.52
CA LEU A 210 10.77 5.39 3.83
C LEU A 210 9.61 5.55 4.81
N PHE A 211 9.62 4.82 5.92
CA PHE A 211 8.56 4.94 6.91
C PHE A 211 8.53 6.30 7.62
N ASP A 212 9.66 6.99 7.76
CA ASP A 212 9.70 8.31 8.40
C ASP A 212 9.01 9.40 7.54
N ALA A 213 8.91 9.19 6.22
CA ALA A 213 8.34 10.13 5.26
C ALA A 213 6.81 9.94 5.08
N PRO A 214 5.98 11.00 5.18
CA PRO A 214 4.52 10.90 5.14
C PRO A 214 3.90 10.11 3.98
N TYR A 215 4.19 10.45 2.72
CA TYR A 215 3.56 9.78 1.57
C TYR A 215 3.99 8.31 1.46
N HIS A 216 5.26 8.01 1.69
CA HIS A 216 5.73 6.63 1.74
C HIS A 216 5.11 5.85 2.91
N ARG A 217 5.06 6.45 4.10
CA ARG A 217 4.42 5.84 5.29
C ARG A 217 2.96 5.50 5.03
N ALA A 218 2.20 6.39 4.39
CA ALA A 218 0.81 6.16 4.05
C ALA A 218 0.63 4.84 3.26
N SER A 219 1.49 4.61 2.26
CA SER A 219 1.50 3.36 1.47
C SER A 219 1.94 2.14 2.30
N MET A 220 2.80 2.33 3.30
CA MET A 220 3.30 1.25 4.16
C MET A 220 2.32 0.83 5.29
N LEU A 221 1.26 1.61 5.55
CA LEU A 221 0.26 1.36 6.61
C LEU A 221 -0.95 0.52 6.16
N ASN A 222 -0.81 -0.26 5.08
CA ASN A 222 -1.83 -1.22 4.66
C ASN A 222 -2.08 -2.28 5.75
N SER A 223 -3.35 -2.48 6.11
CA SER A 223 -3.81 -3.43 7.12
C SER A 223 -3.82 -4.87 6.61
N GLY A 224 -3.74 -5.82 7.54
CA GLY A 224 -3.81 -7.25 7.28
C GLY A 224 -2.51 -7.86 6.71
N PRO A 225 -2.52 -9.19 6.48
CA PRO A 225 -1.39 -9.94 5.96
C PRO A 225 -1.29 -9.79 4.44
N ILE A 226 -1.10 -8.54 3.97
CA ILE A 226 -0.96 -8.23 2.55
C ILE A 226 0.31 -8.86 1.96
N ARG A 227 0.27 -9.17 0.67
CA ARG A 227 1.43 -9.65 -0.07
C ARG A 227 2.41 -8.52 -0.34
N VAL A 228 3.70 -8.75 -0.09
CA VAL A 228 4.75 -7.75 -0.28
C VAL A 228 6.03 -8.41 -0.81
N GLY A 229 6.78 -7.65 -1.61
CA GLY A 229 8.12 -7.99 -2.06
C GLY A 229 9.13 -6.88 -1.76
N GLY A 230 10.37 -7.28 -1.54
CA GLY A 230 11.49 -6.38 -1.30
C GLY A 230 12.59 -6.55 -2.35
N GLY A 231 13.21 -5.45 -2.75
CA GLY A 231 14.36 -5.43 -3.63
C GLY A 231 15.45 -4.52 -3.07
N TYR A 232 16.70 -4.97 -3.17
CA TYR A 232 17.87 -4.18 -2.79
C TYR A 232 19.00 -4.40 -3.80
N VAL A 233 19.40 -3.34 -4.50
CA VAL A 233 20.49 -3.37 -5.49
C VAL A 233 21.22 -2.03 -5.46
N GLY A 234 22.54 -2.04 -5.33
CA GLY A 234 23.36 -0.81 -5.43
C GLY A 234 23.02 0.27 -4.39
N GLY A 235 22.53 -0.12 -3.20
CA GLY A 235 22.05 0.82 -2.20
C GLY A 235 20.64 1.37 -2.45
N THR A 236 19.91 0.88 -3.45
CA THR A 236 18.50 1.23 -3.67
C THR A 236 17.60 0.19 -3.04
N VAL A 237 16.68 0.61 -2.15
CA VAL A 237 15.59 -0.23 -1.65
C VAL A 237 14.31 0.08 -2.41
N VAL A 238 13.62 -0.96 -2.86
CA VAL A 238 12.25 -0.91 -3.40
C VAL A 238 11.39 -1.87 -2.59
N ILE A 239 10.19 -1.44 -2.21
CA ILE A 239 9.17 -2.30 -1.61
C ILE A 239 7.91 -2.17 -2.46
N ASP A 240 7.48 -3.30 -3.02
CA ASP A 240 6.24 -3.44 -3.77
C ASP A 240 5.22 -4.19 -2.90
N GLY A 241 3.98 -3.71 -2.86
CA GLY A 241 2.95 -4.32 -2.03
C GLY A 241 1.56 -4.35 -2.64
N GLU A 242 0.78 -5.32 -2.18
CA GLU A 242 -0.66 -5.42 -2.40
C GLU A 242 -1.38 -4.30 -1.63
N MET A 243 -2.36 -3.67 -2.29
CA MET A 243 -3.28 -2.76 -1.60
C MET A 243 -4.29 -3.58 -0.79
N ALA A 244 -4.43 -3.25 0.49
CA ALA A 244 -5.47 -3.79 1.33
C ALA A 244 -6.85 -3.41 0.79
N MET A 245 -7.76 -4.39 0.77
CA MET A 245 -9.15 -4.20 0.31
C MET A 245 -10.15 -4.18 1.47
N ASP A 246 -9.66 -4.24 2.71
CA ASP A 246 -10.49 -4.05 3.89
C ASP A 246 -10.81 -2.57 4.11
N GLN A 247 -11.70 -2.29 5.05
CA GLN A 247 -12.04 -0.92 5.46
C GLN A 247 -11.59 -0.67 6.90
N GLN A 248 -10.38 -1.05 7.26
CA GLN A 248 -9.82 -0.74 8.58
C GLN A 248 -9.28 0.69 8.63
N THR A 249 -9.31 1.26 9.83
CA THR A 249 -8.63 2.53 10.12
C THR A 249 -7.30 2.20 10.79
N VAL A 250 -6.20 2.66 10.20
CA VAL A 250 -4.84 2.52 10.72
C VAL A 250 -4.30 3.91 11.04
N VAL A 251 -3.60 4.03 12.17
CA VAL A 251 -2.98 5.28 12.61
C VAL A 251 -1.51 5.10 12.88
N SER A 252 -0.72 6.15 12.65
CA SER A 252 0.70 6.17 12.97
C SER A 252 1.09 7.53 13.53
N PRO A 253 1.75 7.65 14.69
CA PRO A 253 2.10 6.57 15.59
C PRO A 253 0.88 5.77 16.05
N ALA A 254 1.08 4.46 16.25
CA ALA A 254 0.01 3.55 16.62
C ALA A 254 -0.53 3.88 18.01
N GLU A 255 -1.75 3.41 18.29
CA GLU A 255 -2.36 3.55 19.60
C GLU A 255 -1.49 2.89 20.68
N GLY A 256 -1.11 3.68 21.68
CA GLY A 256 -0.24 3.26 22.78
C GLY A 256 1.24 3.16 22.39
N GLN A 257 1.63 3.50 21.17
CA GLN A 257 3.02 3.36 20.71
C GLN A 257 3.97 4.17 21.60
N GLN A 258 5.02 3.50 22.05
CA GLN A 258 6.10 4.09 22.84
C GLN A 258 7.29 4.43 21.94
N ASP A 259 8.22 5.20 22.50
CA ASP A 259 9.50 5.53 21.88
C ASP A 259 9.41 6.15 20.48
N VAL A 260 8.36 6.94 20.24
CA VAL A 260 8.15 7.65 18.98
C VAL A 260 9.16 8.78 18.84
N GLN A 261 9.80 8.92 17.69
CA GLN A 261 10.72 10.05 17.52
C GLN A 261 9.96 11.39 17.57
N PRO A 262 10.49 12.43 18.24
CA PRO A 262 9.75 13.68 18.40
C PRO A 262 9.76 14.58 17.15
N PHE A 263 10.72 14.37 16.25
CA PHE A 263 10.91 15.19 15.06
C PHE A 263 11.20 14.36 13.83
N TRP A 264 11.09 15.02 12.69
CA TRP A 264 11.50 14.51 11.40
C TRP A 264 12.21 15.62 10.64
N LYS A 265 13.22 15.24 9.85
CA LYS A 265 13.81 16.14 8.86
C LYS A 265 13.10 15.91 7.54
N ASP A 266 12.39 16.93 7.08
CA ASP A 266 11.68 16.86 5.80
C ASP A 266 12.66 16.72 4.64
N VAL A 267 12.56 15.57 3.97
CA VAL A 267 13.37 15.17 2.82
C VAL A 267 12.53 14.39 1.80
N GLU A 268 11.20 14.48 1.88
CA GLU A 268 10.30 13.74 1.00
C GLU A 268 10.05 14.51 -0.30
N VAL A 269 9.87 13.76 -1.38
CA VAL A 269 9.46 14.28 -2.68
C VAL A 269 8.26 13.46 -3.17
N PRO A 270 7.09 14.07 -3.44
CA PRO A 270 6.79 15.49 -3.27
C PRO A 270 6.86 15.94 -1.80
N ASP A 271 7.13 17.22 -1.59
CA ASP A 271 7.21 17.82 -0.25
C ASP A 271 5.78 17.90 0.35
N PRO A 272 5.50 17.22 1.49
CA PRO A 272 4.17 17.25 2.12
C PRO A 272 3.83 18.64 2.69
N TYR A 273 4.83 19.50 2.90
CA TYR A 273 4.67 20.85 3.37
C TYR A 273 4.52 21.89 2.25
N ARG A 274 4.57 21.50 0.96
CA ARG A 274 4.46 22.45 -0.17
C ARG A 274 3.18 23.31 -0.18
N LEU A 275 2.15 22.87 0.55
CA LEU A 275 0.86 23.55 0.70
C LEU A 275 0.84 24.56 1.87
N HIS A 276 1.91 24.59 2.65
CA HIS A 276 2.04 25.36 3.88
C HIS A 276 3.22 26.32 3.82
N THR A 277 3.14 27.41 4.58
CA THR A 277 4.31 28.27 4.83
C THR A 277 5.06 27.71 6.03
N VAL A 278 6.27 27.19 5.81
CA VAL A 278 7.07 26.50 6.83
C VAL A 278 8.43 27.17 7.00
N ASP A 279 8.78 27.43 8.26
CA ASP A 279 9.99 28.19 8.62
C ASP A 279 11.24 27.30 8.80
N SER A 280 11.08 25.98 8.81
CA SER A 280 12.14 25.02 9.12
C SER A 280 11.88 23.66 8.45
N LYS A 281 12.94 23.02 7.93
CA LYS A 281 12.91 21.62 7.48
C LYS A 281 13.00 20.60 8.63
N MET A 282 13.26 21.06 9.86
CA MET A 282 13.14 20.27 11.07
C MET A 282 11.77 20.53 11.70
N VAL A 283 10.91 19.51 11.67
CA VAL A 283 9.49 19.58 12.00
C VAL A 283 9.13 18.50 13.04
N GLY A 284 7.95 18.58 13.63
CA GLY A 284 7.47 17.50 14.49
C GLY A 284 7.24 16.21 13.71
N TYR A 285 7.36 15.07 14.38
CA TYR A 285 7.17 13.79 13.70
C TYR A 285 5.74 13.68 13.16
N PRO A 286 5.55 13.33 11.87
CA PRO A 286 4.23 13.27 11.26
C PRO A 286 3.31 12.26 11.94
N ILE A 287 2.04 12.60 12.06
CA ILE A 287 0.97 11.74 12.56
C ILE A 287 0.00 11.48 11.40
N MET A 288 -0.48 10.26 11.28
CA MET A 288 -1.24 9.76 10.15
C MET A 288 -2.54 9.14 10.62
N PHE A 289 -3.59 9.39 9.85
CA PHE A 289 -4.85 8.68 9.90
C PHE A 289 -5.14 8.14 8.51
N VAL A 290 -5.27 6.82 8.38
CA VAL A 290 -5.49 6.14 7.10
C VAL A 290 -6.73 5.27 7.19
N ARG A 291 -7.64 5.42 6.23
CA ARG A 291 -8.82 4.58 6.07
C ARG A 291 -8.62 3.71 4.84
N GLN A 292 -8.39 2.42 5.03
CA GLN A 292 -8.13 1.52 3.91
C GLN A 292 -9.39 1.24 3.07
N GLY A 293 -9.21 0.88 1.81
CA GLY A 293 -10.27 0.37 0.92
C GLY A 293 -11.47 1.31 0.67
N VAL A 294 -11.39 2.60 1.02
CA VAL A 294 -12.46 3.58 0.76
C VAL A 294 -12.15 4.45 -0.45
N LYS A 295 -13.21 4.93 -1.11
CA LYS A 295 -13.03 5.79 -2.29
C LYS A 295 -12.59 7.20 -1.91
N ASN A 296 -13.17 7.79 -0.87
CA ASN A 296 -12.79 9.08 -0.35
C ASN A 296 -12.91 9.06 1.17
N LEU A 297 -12.04 9.81 1.83
CA LEU A 297 -12.13 10.14 3.25
C LEU A 297 -12.49 11.61 3.42
N PHE A 298 -13.44 11.91 4.30
CA PHE A 298 -13.83 13.27 4.66
C PHE A 298 -13.42 13.56 6.10
N ILE A 299 -12.52 14.50 6.27
CA ILE A 299 -12.08 14.98 7.58
C ILE A 299 -12.96 16.15 8.02
N ARG A 300 -13.45 16.11 9.26
CA ARG A 300 -14.17 17.22 9.89
C ARG A 300 -13.31 18.00 10.86
N SER A 301 -12.49 17.30 11.66
CA SER A 301 -11.60 17.95 12.61
C SER A 301 -10.40 17.09 12.98
N PHE A 302 -9.29 17.77 13.27
CA PHE A 302 -8.10 17.23 13.91
C PHE A 302 -7.78 17.98 15.19
N THR A 303 -7.39 17.25 16.22
CA THR A 303 -6.87 17.83 17.46
C THR A 303 -5.68 17.02 17.96
N LEU A 304 -4.59 17.71 18.26
CA LEU A 304 -3.41 17.17 18.93
C LEU A 304 -3.20 17.94 20.23
N THR A 305 -3.14 17.22 21.36
CA THR A 305 -2.86 17.82 22.68
C THR A 305 -1.70 17.13 23.37
N ASP A 306 -0.93 17.88 24.13
CA ASP A 306 0.09 17.34 25.04
C ASP A 306 -0.54 16.74 26.32
N SER A 307 0.31 16.22 27.21
CA SER A 307 -0.11 15.60 28.47
C SER A 307 -0.79 16.55 29.45
N SER A 308 -0.63 17.87 29.27
CA SER A 308 -1.30 18.91 30.07
C SER A 308 -2.64 19.35 29.46
N GLY A 309 -3.02 18.79 28.32
CA GLY A 309 -4.23 19.16 27.58
C GLY A 309 -4.07 20.41 26.72
N ARG A 310 -2.86 20.95 26.57
CA ARG A 310 -2.61 22.10 25.68
C ARG A 310 -2.59 21.64 24.24
N LYS A 311 -3.22 22.42 23.35
CA LYS A 311 -3.21 22.16 21.91
C LYS A 311 -1.79 22.34 21.35
N VAL A 312 -1.34 21.37 20.57
CA VAL A 312 -0.11 21.44 19.78
C VAL A 312 -0.48 21.94 18.39
N GLU A 313 0.22 22.98 17.92
CA GLU A 313 0.01 23.47 16.56
C GLU A 313 0.55 22.48 15.52
N ALA A 314 -0.27 22.20 14.51
CA ALA A 314 0.07 21.35 13.39
C ALA A 314 -0.45 21.94 12.09
N TYR A 315 0.21 21.58 10.99
CA TYR A 315 -0.35 21.64 9.65
C TYR A 315 -1.17 20.38 9.39
N GLU A 316 -2.14 20.48 8.48
CA GLU A 316 -3.06 19.39 8.17
C GLU A 316 -3.10 19.20 6.65
N ASN A 317 -2.90 17.96 6.20
CA ASN A 317 -3.17 17.56 4.83
C ASN A 317 -4.25 16.49 4.84
N PHE A 318 -5.22 16.60 3.93
CA PHE A 318 -6.32 15.65 3.81
C PHE A 318 -6.90 15.71 2.38
N PRO A 319 -7.76 14.76 1.99
CA PRO A 319 -8.29 14.71 0.64
C PRO A 319 -9.08 15.99 0.31
N GLY A 320 -8.81 16.56 -0.87
CA GLY A 320 -9.40 17.83 -1.31
C GLY A 320 -8.58 19.07 -0.94
N TYR A 321 -7.65 18.96 0.00
CA TYR A 321 -6.62 19.97 0.25
C TYR A 321 -5.27 19.57 -0.35
N ASP A 322 -4.92 18.29 -0.22
CA ASP A 322 -3.73 17.68 -0.81
C ASP A 322 -4.13 16.72 -1.93
N ASP A 323 -3.65 16.98 -3.15
CA ASP A 323 -3.95 16.22 -4.37
C ASP A 323 -3.32 14.83 -4.40
N HIS A 324 -2.41 14.54 -3.47
CA HIS A 324 -1.78 13.23 -3.31
C HIS A 324 -2.52 12.34 -2.30
N LEU A 325 -3.57 12.85 -1.64
CA LEU A 325 -4.31 12.12 -0.61
C LEU A 325 -5.72 11.81 -1.06
N ARG A 326 -6.17 10.59 -0.75
CA ARG A 326 -7.51 10.11 -1.11
C ARG A 326 -8.23 9.49 0.08
N ALA A 327 -7.52 8.69 0.86
CA ALA A 327 -8.04 7.95 1.99
C ALA A 327 -7.19 8.14 3.26
N GLU A 328 -6.30 9.13 3.23
CA GLU A 328 -5.30 9.41 4.23
C GLU A 328 -5.35 10.88 4.63
N ALA A 329 -4.94 11.15 5.86
CA ALA A 329 -4.75 12.51 6.34
C ALA A 329 -3.55 12.59 7.27
N PHE A 330 -2.81 13.69 7.15
CA PHE A 330 -1.57 13.94 7.86
C PHE A 330 -1.78 15.10 8.82
N ILE A 331 -1.39 14.89 10.07
CA ILE A 331 -1.26 15.92 11.09
C ILE A 331 0.23 16.10 11.32
N MET A 332 0.75 17.26 10.96
CA MET A 332 2.18 17.55 10.89
C MET A 332 2.53 18.64 11.89
N PRO A 333 3.01 18.30 13.10
CA PRO A 333 3.28 19.29 14.12
C PRO A 333 4.31 20.31 13.64
N LYS A 334 4.05 21.60 13.87
CA LYS A 334 4.88 22.69 13.32
C LYS A 334 6.29 22.74 13.89
N ARG A 335 6.50 22.11 15.05
CA ARG A 335 7.77 22.05 15.78
C ARG A 335 8.02 20.63 16.28
N PRO A 336 9.29 20.27 16.55
CA PRO A 336 9.61 19.06 17.31
C PRO A 336 8.71 18.90 18.53
N LEU A 337 8.18 17.69 18.70
CA LEU A 337 7.44 17.32 19.90
C LEU A 337 8.40 17.27 21.10
N GLY A 338 7.88 17.41 22.31
CA GLY A 338 8.63 17.20 23.54
C GLY A 338 9.08 15.74 23.67
N TYR A 339 10.24 15.51 24.26
CA TYR A 339 10.70 14.16 24.64
C TYR A 339 9.91 13.66 25.85
N ASP A 340 9.73 12.34 25.94
CA ASP A 340 9.06 11.67 27.07
C ASP A 340 7.67 12.27 27.38
N GLN A 341 6.93 12.62 26.33
CA GLN A 341 5.59 13.20 26.43
C GLN A 341 4.56 12.29 25.75
N THR A 342 3.43 12.13 26.42
CA THR A 342 2.26 11.47 25.85
C THR A 342 1.39 12.50 25.16
N TYR A 343 1.18 12.32 23.87
CA TYR A 343 0.28 13.12 23.05
C TYR A 343 -1.03 12.38 22.81
N ARG A 344 -2.13 13.13 22.81
CA ARG A 344 -3.46 12.62 22.46
C ARG A 344 -3.91 13.22 21.14
N VAL A 345 -4.37 12.37 20.24
CA VAL A 345 -4.85 12.73 18.91
C VAL A 345 -6.32 12.37 18.80
N THR A 346 -7.13 13.31 18.31
CA THR A 346 -8.54 13.10 17.97
C THR A 346 -8.75 13.44 16.51
N VAL A 347 -9.37 12.52 15.78
CA VAL A 347 -9.77 12.65 14.38
C VAL A 347 -11.26 12.40 14.28
N GLU A 348 -12.00 13.35 13.72
CA GLU A 348 -13.39 13.16 13.34
C GLU A 348 -13.48 13.04 11.82
N ALA A 349 -13.96 11.91 11.33
CA ALA A 349 -13.99 11.63 9.90
C ALA A 349 -15.11 10.66 9.50
N SER A 350 -15.54 10.75 8.24
CA SER A 350 -16.46 9.81 7.59
C SER A 350 -15.93 9.36 6.22
N ASP A 351 -16.35 8.18 5.76
CA ASP A 351 -16.00 7.70 4.42
C ASP A 351 -17.02 8.14 3.35
N SER A 352 -16.75 7.79 2.09
CA SER A 352 -17.61 8.09 0.94
C SER A 352 -19.05 7.55 1.02
N THR A 353 -19.34 6.64 1.95
CA THR A 353 -20.68 6.10 2.19
C THR A 353 -21.44 6.85 3.30
N GLY A 354 -20.79 7.83 3.94
CA GLY A 354 -21.30 8.53 5.12
C GLY A 354 -21.07 7.77 6.44
N LYS A 355 -20.35 6.65 6.40
CA LYS A 355 -20.03 5.88 7.61
C LYS A 355 -18.96 6.62 8.43
N GLU A 356 -19.26 6.81 9.71
CA GLU A 356 -18.34 7.39 10.68
C GLU A 356 -17.14 6.47 10.93
N CYS A 357 -15.94 7.04 10.90
CA CYS A 357 -14.69 6.29 11.04
C CYS A 357 -13.62 7.01 11.88
N GLY A 358 -13.96 8.12 12.53
CA GLY A 358 -13.06 8.86 13.41
C GLY A 358 -12.46 8.02 14.55
N LYS A 359 -11.32 8.48 15.08
CA LYS A 359 -10.57 7.78 16.13
C LYS A 359 -9.95 8.77 17.10
N THR A 360 -9.88 8.38 18.37
CA THR A 360 -9.05 9.04 19.38
C THR A 360 -8.04 8.06 19.93
N TRP A 361 -6.77 8.45 19.99
CA TRP A 361 -5.70 7.60 20.52
C TRP A 361 -4.59 8.45 21.12
N SER A 362 -3.61 7.79 21.74
CA SER A 362 -2.41 8.42 22.27
C SER A 362 -1.15 7.68 21.87
N PHE A 363 -0.02 8.38 21.89
CA PHE A 363 1.31 7.81 21.73
C PHE A 363 2.30 8.58 22.61
N THR A 364 3.46 7.99 22.89
CA THR A 364 4.49 8.57 23.74
C THR A 364 5.79 8.72 22.96
N THR A 365 6.36 9.92 22.99
CA THR A 365 7.66 10.20 22.36
C THR A 365 8.79 9.57 23.16
N ALA A 366 9.87 9.20 22.46
CA ALA A 366 11.08 8.69 23.07
C ALA A 366 11.62 9.68 24.11
N SER A 367 12.26 9.14 25.15
CA SER A 367 13.09 9.92 26.03
C SER A 367 14.32 10.44 25.29
N PHE A 368 14.94 11.50 25.83
CA PHE A 368 16.19 12.01 25.29
C PHE A 368 17.31 10.94 25.30
N GLY A 369 17.38 10.11 26.34
CA GLY A 369 18.35 9.02 26.43
C GLY A 369 18.17 7.97 25.32
N GLN A 370 16.94 7.56 25.05
CA GLN A 370 16.64 6.65 23.93
C GLN A 370 16.97 7.26 22.56
N HIS A 371 16.78 8.58 22.41
CA HIS A 371 17.17 9.27 21.19
C HIS A 371 18.69 9.23 20.97
N LEU A 372 19.49 9.51 22.02
CA LEU A 372 20.96 9.43 21.94
C LEU A 372 21.44 8.01 21.60
N ALA A 373 20.84 7.00 22.23
CA ALA A 373 21.19 5.60 21.97
C ALA A 373 20.95 5.20 20.51
N ARG A 374 19.94 5.77 19.84
CA ARG A 374 19.62 5.49 18.44
C ARG A 374 20.51 6.21 17.45
N THR A 375 20.93 7.44 17.75
CA THR A 375 21.74 8.25 16.83
C THR A 375 23.23 8.00 16.98
N GLY A 376 23.66 7.28 18.02
CA GLY A 376 25.07 7.11 18.34
C GLY A 376 25.77 8.41 18.72
N ALA A 377 25.01 9.50 18.93
CA ALA A 377 25.54 10.80 19.29
C ALA A 377 26.04 10.78 20.75
N SER A 378 27.24 11.31 20.98
CA SER A 378 27.72 11.53 22.35
C SER A 378 26.80 12.55 23.05
N GLN A 379 26.69 12.48 24.38
CA GLN A 379 25.95 13.49 25.15
C GLN A 379 26.42 14.92 24.86
N GLN A 380 27.69 15.12 24.50
CA GLN A 380 28.28 16.42 24.16
C GLN A 380 27.85 16.93 22.77
N ASP A 381 27.77 16.07 21.75
CA ASP A 381 27.32 16.47 20.39
C ASP A 381 25.83 16.84 20.36
N ALA A 382 25.03 16.14 21.17
CA ALA A 382 23.61 16.40 21.28
C ALA A 382 23.30 17.68 22.08
N LEU A 383 24.12 18.04 23.07
CA LEU A 383 24.03 19.34 23.76
C LEU A 383 24.37 20.50 22.82
N GLY A 384 25.34 20.35 21.91
CA GLY A 384 25.63 21.35 20.88
C GLY A 384 24.47 21.56 19.90
N THR A 385 23.77 20.49 19.53
CA THR A 385 22.61 20.53 18.62
C THR A 385 21.34 21.07 19.32
N LEU A 386 21.16 20.76 20.62
CA LEU A 386 20.06 21.33 21.44
C LEU A 386 20.23 22.83 21.70
N LEU A 387 21.47 23.30 21.89
CA LEU A 387 21.77 24.69 22.19
C LEU A 387 21.75 25.60 20.95
N ALA A 388 21.91 25.03 19.75
CA ALA A 388 21.88 25.77 18.48
C ALA A 388 20.47 26.01 17.92
N HIS A 389 19.42 25.37 18.46
CA HIS A 389 18.04 25.50 17.96
C HIS A 389 17.09 26.12 19.01
N PRO A 390 16.58 27.35 18.80
CA PRO A 390 15.70 28.05 19.75
C PRO A 390 14.41 27.29 20.12
N ALA A 391 13.95 26.37 19.25
CA ALA A 391 12.74 25.58 19.46
C ALA A 391 12.88 24.48 20.54
N MET A 392 14.10 24.06 20.89
CA MET A 392 14.35 23.02 21.90
C MET A 392 14.74 23.56 23.29
N GLN A 393 14.90 24.88 23.44
CA GLN A 393 15.23 25.52 24.71
C GLN A 393 14.01 25.72 25.64
N LEU A 394 12.78 25.57 25.13
CA LEU A 394 11.56 25.96 25.83
C LEU A 394 11.02 24.97 26.88
N HIS A 395 11.73 23.88 27.19
CA HIS A 395 11.24 22.86 28.15
C HIS A 395 12.18 22.63 29.35
N ARG A 396 12.97 23.64 29.74
CA ARG A 396 13.70 23.68 31.02
C ARG A 396 13.15 24.73 32.00
N GLN A 397 11.82 24.86 32.10
CA GLN A 397 11.18 25.51 33.25
C GLN A 397 10.01 24.68 33.73
#